data_AF-A0A7S7REU5-F1
#
_entry.id   AF-A0A7S7REU5-F1
#
_cell.length_a   1.000
_cell.length_b   1.000
_cell.length_c   1.000
_cell.angle_alpha   90.00
_cell.angle_beta   90.00
_cell.angle_gamma   90.00
#
_symmetry.space_group_name_H-M   'P 1'
#
loop_
_entity.id
_entity.type
_entity.pdbx_description
1 polymer ?
#
loop_
_entity_poly.entity_id
_entity_poly.type
_entity_poly.pdbx_seq_one_letter_code
_entity_poly.pdbx_strand_id
1 'polypeptide(L)' 'MMKWICKIPGKSGTLWENGEYTLNVTFPEDYPAKPPKCIFQPPLFHPNIYPSDFARYPRSFR' A
#
# COMPACT_ATOMS: atom_id res chain seq x y z
N MET A 1 7.73 8.81 -14.55
CA MET A 1 7.12 8.23 -13.32
C MET A 1 5.70 7.74 -13.61
N MET A 2 5.41 6.46 -13.41
CA MET A 2 4.08 5.85 -13.65
C MET A 2 3.28 5.83 -12.35
N LYS A 3 1.97 6.13 -12.39
CA LYS A 3 1.08 6.16 -11.21
C LYS A 3 -0.19 5.38 -11.47
N TRP A 4 -0.53 4.45 -10.59
CA TRP A 4 -1.77 3.68 -10.64
C TRP A 4 -2.62 3.98 -9.41
N ILE A 5 -3.94 3.98 -9.62
CA ILE A 5 -4.93 4.05 -8.57
C ILE A 5 -5.62 2.70 -8.53
N CYS A 6 -5.45 1.98 -7.43
CA CYS A 6 -6.02 0.65 -7.22
C CYS A 6 -7.11 0.72 -6.15
N LYS A 7 -8.15 -0.09 -6.30
CA LYS A 7 -9.21 -0.27 -5.30
C LYS A 7 -9.15 -1.69 -4.75
N ILE A 8 -9.06 -1.82 -3.44
CA ILE A 8 -8.96 -3.10 -2.74
C ILE A 8 -10.26 -3.33 -1.98
N PRO A 9 -11.04 -4.38 -2.33
CA PRO A 9 -12.23 -4.72 -1.58
C PRO A 9 -11.85 -5.29 -0.21
N GLY A 10 -12.65 -4.96 0.78
CA GLY A 10 -12.56 -5.52 2.12
C GLY A 10 -12.77 -7.02 2.15
N LYS A 11 -11.98 -7.74 2.95
CA LYS A 11 -12.11 -9.19 3.10
C LYS A 11 -13.34 -9.55 3.93
N SER A 12 -14.18 -10.46 3.42
CA SER A 12 -15.35 -10.98 4.14
C SER A 12 -14.94 -11.68 5.44
N GLY A 13 -15.77 -11.54 6.49
CA GLY A 13 -15.51 -12.08 7.83
C GLY A 13 -14.45 -11.31 8.61
N THR A 14 -14.10 -10.09 8.20
CA THR A 14 -13.17 -9.21 8.93
C THR A 14 -13.84 -7.87 9.23
N LEU A 15 -13.24 -7.07 10.12
CA LEU A 15 -13.69 -5.69 10.40
C LEU A 15 -13.67 -4.77 9.16
N TRP A 16 -13.01 -5.20 8.10
CA TRP A 16 -12.88 -4.48 6.84
C TRP A 16 -13.94 -4.88 5.81
N GLU A 17 -14.78 -5.88 6.10
CA GLU A 17 -15.82 -6.37 5.19
C GLU A 17 -16.73 -5.23 4.69
N ASN A 18 -17.15 -5.31 3.42
CA ASN A 18 -17.92 -4.28 2.72
C ASN A 18 -17.21 -2.92 2.52
N GLY A 19 -15.94 -2.78 2.93
CA GLY A 19 -15.12 -1.60 2.64
C GLY A 19 -14.50 -1.61 1.25
N GLU A 20 -14.17 -0.43 0.73
CA GLU A 20 -13.34 -0.23 -0.46
C GLU A 20 -12.17 0.68 -0.12
N TYR A 21 -10.94 0.18 -0.24
CA TYR A 21 -9.72 0.89 0.16
C TYR A 21 -8.92 1.29 -1.08
N THR A 22 -8.71 2.60 -1.25
CA THR A 22 -7.93 3.10 -2.39
C THR A 22 -6.44 3.08 -2.07
N LEU A 23 -5.66 2.49 -2.96
CA LEU A 23 -4.21 2.37 -2.89
C LEU A 23 -3.59 3.10 -4.10
N ASN A 24 -2.78 4.11 -3.83
CA ASN A 24 -1.98 4.76 -4.85
C ASN A 24 -0.63 4.07 -4.98
N VAL A 25 -0.30 3.63 -6.19
CA VAL A 25 0.96 2.95 -6.52
C VAL A 25 1.79 3.86 -7.42
N THR A 26 3.00 4.21 -7.00
CA THR A 26 3.93 5.04 -7.77
C THR A 26 5.18 4.25 -8.10
N PHE A 27 5.45 4.07 -9.40
CA PHE A 27 6.62 3.36 -9.89
C PHE A 27 7.79 4.33 -10.08
N PRO A 28 8.97 4.04 -9.50
CA PRO A 28 10.18 4.80 -9.79
C PRO A 28 10.63 4.56 -11.24
N GLU A 29 11.52 5.41 -11.74
CA GLU A 29 12.10 5.26 -13.10
C GLU A 29 12.93 3.99 -13.22
N ASP A 30 13.60 3.60 -12.14
CA ASP A 30 14.43 2.39 -12.07
C ASP A 30 13.60 1.10 -11.82
N TYR A 31 12.28 1.12 -12.02
CA TYR A 31 11.46 -0.09 -11.90
C TYR A 31 11.83 -1.07 -13.03
N PRO A 32 12.03 -2.39 -12.78
CA PRO A 32 11.70 -3.13 -11.55
C PRO A 32 12.83 -3.25 -10.52
N ALA A 33 14.00 -2.64 -10.74
CA ALA A 33 15.14 -2.72 -9.81
C ALA A 33 14.84 -2.07 -8.45
N LYS A 34 14.06 -0.99 -8.43
CA LYS A 34 13.48 -0.41 -7.20
C LYS A 34 11.99 -0.72 -7.10
N PRO A 35 11.49 -1.10 -5.91
CA PRO A 35 10.07 -1.40 -5.73
C PRO A 35 9.19 -0.14 -5.88
N PRO A 36 7.91 -0.31 -6.22
CA PRO A 36 6.96 0.79 -6.26
C PRO A 36 6.62 1.25 -4.83
N LYS A 37 6.24 2.51 -4.70
CA LYS A 37 5.69 3.07 -3.45
C LYS A 37 4.18 2.90 -3.43
N CYS A 38 3.65 2.38 -2.35
CA CYS A 38 2.21 2.10 -2.20
C CYS A 38 1.67 2.85 -0.97
N ILE A 39 0.65 3.68 -1.15
CA ILE A 39 0.08 4.52 -0.08
C ILE A 39 -1.44 4.43 -0.11
N PHE A 40 -2.04 4.07 1.02
CA PHE A 40 -3.50 4.10 1.18
C PHE A 40 -3.99 5.54 1.32
N GLN A 41 -5.03 5.91 0.55
CA GLN A 41 -5.70 7.20 0.67
C GLN A 41 -7.23 6.99 0.76
N PRO A 42 -7.89 7.44 1.83
CA PRO A 42 -7.33 8.04 3.06
C PRO A 42 -6.43 7.05 3.83
N PRO A 43 -5.61 7.51 4.79
CA PRO A 43 -4.77 6.65 5.60
C PRO A 43 -5.59 5.53 6.27
N LEU A 44 -5.16 4.29 6.08
CA LEU A 44 -5.82 3.11 6.65
C LEU A 44 -5.18 2.77 8.00
N PHE A 45 -6.01 2.64 9.05
CA PHE A 45 -5.54 2.35 10.40
C PHE A 45 -5.26 0.85 10.60
N HIS A 46 -4.05 0.40 10.31
CA HIS A 46 -3.63 -1.00 10.48
C HIS A 46 -2.19 -1.05 11.02
N PRO A 47 -1.83 -2.01 11.89
CA PRO A 47 -0.48 -2.08 12.49
C PRO A 47 0.69 -2.08 11.49
N ASN A 48 0.43 -2.59 10.28
CA ASN A 48 1.41 -2.67 9.20
C ASN A 48 1.25 -1.58 8.13
N ILE A 49 0.37 -0.59 8.34
CA ILE A 49 0.18 0.54 7.42
C ILE A 49 0.61 1.80 8.12
N TYR A 50 1.67 2.41 7.60
CA TYR A 50 2.24 3.63 8.14
C TYR A 50 1.77 4.83 7.31
N PRO A 51 1.36 5.94 7.93
CA PRO A 51 0.91 7.14 7.22
C PRO A 51 2.06 7.90 6.56
N SER A 52 3.32 7.59 6.91
CA SER A 52 4.52 8.19 6.34
C SER A 52 5.05 7.37 5.16
N ASP A 53 5.65 8.05 4.18
CA ASP A 53 6.31 7.49 2.97
C ASP A 53 7.36 6.38 3.24
N PHE A 54 7.66 6.10 4.50
CA PHE A 54 8.43 4.95 4.94
C PHE A 54 7.50 3.78 5.23
N ALA A 55 6.96 3.16 4.17
CA ALA A 55 6.68 1.74 4.24
C ALA A 55 8.04 1.05 4.47
N ARG A 56 8.41 0.85 5.73
CA ARG A 56 9.58 0.05 6.09
C ARG A 56 9.35 -1.33 5.51
N TYR A 57 10.03 -1.61 4.40
CA TYR A 57 10.26 -2.98 3.97
C TYR A 57 10.72 -3.75 5.21
N PRO A 58 10.18 -4.93 5.54
CA PRO A 58 10.79 -5.74 6.58
C PRO A 58 12.23 -5.94 6.13
N ARG A 59 13.18 -5.28 6.82
CA ARG A 59 14.59 -5.68 6.72
C ARG A 59 14.54 -7.18 6.95
N SER A 60 14.99 -7.93 5.95
CA SER A 60 15.05 -9.38 5.96
C SER A 60 15.23 -9.86 7.39
N PHE A 61 14.31 -10.69 7.88
CA PHE A 61 14.65 -11.58 8.98
C PHE A 61 15.85 -12.39 8.48
N ARG A 62 17.04 -11.92 8.87
CA ARG A 62 18.29 -12.63 8.79
C ARG A 62 18.74 -12.82 10.21
#